data_AF-A0A7Y4RJC4-F1
#
_entry.id   AF-A0A7Y4RJC4-F1
#
_cell.length_a   1.000
_cell.length_b   1.000
_cell.length_c   1.000
_cell.angle_alpha   90.00
_cell.angle_beta   90.00
_cell.angle_gamma   90.00
#
_symmetry.space_group_name_H-M   'P 1'
#
loop_
_entity.id
_entity.type
_entity.pdbx_description
1 polymer ?
#
loop_
_entity_poly.entity_id
_entity_poly.type
_entity_poly.pdbx_seq_one_letter_code
_entity_poly.pdbx_strand_id
1 'polypeptide(L)'
;MTGYELIVNHPPALAALTTTTVRRLGRGLADWGSVDTFACYIAGPAWREGRIPTRQVHRWLKSKDRWLRRTAVVCTVALNVPARGGGGDAARTLAVCRQATEDRDDMVVKALSWALRSLVAWDREAVAAFLLEHADTLAARVKREVGSKLRTGRKS
;
A
#
# COMPACT_ATOMS: atom_id res chain seq x y z
N MET A 1 5.62 11.95 -17.45
CA MET A 1 4.42 12.44 -16.73
C MET A 1 3.31 11.43 -16.95
N THR A 2 3.06 10.56 -15.97
CA THR A 2 2.03 9.52 -16.07
C THR A 2 0.67 10.18 -15.84
N GLY A 3 -0.32 9.98 -16.71
CA GLY A 3 -1.61 10.71 -16.68
C GLY A 3 -2.40 10.63 -15.35
N TYR A 4 -2.02 9.73 -14.44
CA TYR A 4 -2.60 9.59 -13.10
C TYR A 4 -2.28 10.75 -12.14
N GLU A 5 -1.17 11.48 -12.33
CA GLU A 5 -0.84 12.63 -11.50
C GLU A 5 -1.85 13.78 -11.66
N LEU A 6 -2.44 13.91 -12.86
CA LEU A 6 -3.47 14.90 -13.14
C LEU A 6 -4.77 14.62 -12.36
N ILE A 7 -5.12 13.34 -12.17
CA ILE A 7 -6.35 12.95 -11.45
C ILE A 7 -6.22 13.26 -9.96
N VAL A 8 -5.06 12.98 -9.35
CA VAL A 8 -4.81 13.26 -7.91
C VAL A 8 -4.82 14.74 -7.61
N ASN A 9 -4.20 15.53 -8.48
CA ASN A 9 -4.08 16.97 -8.28
C ASN A 9 -5.30 17.76 -8.77
N HIS A 10 -6.35 17.07 -9.22
CA HIS A 10 -7.62 17.67 -9.63
C HIS A 10 -8.77 17.16 -8.74
N PRO A 11 -9.10 17.87 -7.64
CA PRO A 11 -10.07 17.40 -6.65
C PRO A 11 -11.44 16.96 -7.22
N PRO A 12 -12.02 17.63 -8.24
CA PRO A 12 -13.25 17.14 -8.86
C PRO A 12 -13.11 15.78 -9.56
N ALA A 13 -11.94 15.51 -10.16
CA ALA A 13 -11.69 14.24 -10.84
C ALA A 13 -11.53 13.09 -9.83
N LEU A 14 -10.84 13.35 -8.71
CA LEU A 14 -10.74 12.41 -7.60
C LEU A 14 -12.12 12.12 -6.97
N ALA A 15 -12.95 13.16 -6.80
CA ALA A 15 -14.30 13.04 -6.25
C ALA A 15 -15.24 12.22 -7.14
N ALA A 16 -15.02 12.23 -8.47
CA ALA A 16 -15.78 11.45 -9.43
C ALA A 16 -15.37 9.97 -9.51
N LEU A 17 -14.28 9.56 -8.83
CA LEU A 17 -13.88 8.16 -8.82
C LEU A 17 -14.93 7.30 -8.11
N THR A 18 -15.27 6.18 -8.76
CA THR A 18 -16.10 5.12 -8.20
C THR A 18 -15.32 3.82 -8.16
N THR A 19 -15.80 2.83 -7.40
CA THR A 19 -15.22 1.48 -7.41
C THR A 19 -15.15 0.90 -8.83
N THR A 20 -16.16 1.15 -9.67
CA THR A 20 -16.19 0.69 -11.07
C THR A 20 -15.10 1.36 -11.89
N THR A 21 -14.99 2.68 -11.83
CA THR A 21 -13.96 3.44 -12.57
C THR A 21 -12.55 3.04 -12.14
N VAL A 22 -12.29 2.94 -10.84
CA VAL A 22 -10.99 2.51 -10.31
C VAL A 22 -10.63 1.11 -10.80
N ARG A 23 -11.57 0.15 -10.76
CA ARG A 23 -11.33 -1.20 -11.28
C ARG A 23 -11.06 -1.22 -12.78
N ARG A 24 -11.72 -0.36 -13.56
CA ARG A 24 -11.48 -0.23 -15.01
C ARG A 24 -10.10 0.32 -15.30
N LEU A 25 -9.66 1.34 -14.58
CA LEU A 25 -8.32 1.93 -14.71
C LEU A 25 -7.20 0.95 -14.33
N GLY A 26 -7.45 0.09 -13.34
CA GLY A 26 -6.50 -0.94 -12.91
C GLY A 26 -6.47 -2.21 -13.79
N ARG A 27 -7.28 -2.29 -14.85
CA ARG A 27 -7.37 -3.51 -15.67
C ARG A 27 -6.15 -3.64 -16.58
N GLY A 28 -5.53 -4.82 -16.59
CA GLY A 28 -4.42 -5.15 -17.50
C GLY A 28 -3.04 -4.66 -17.03
N LEU A 29 -2.94 -4.06 -15.84
CA LEU A 29 -1.65 -3.72 -15.25
C LEU A 29 -0.88 -5.00 -14.92
N ALA A 30 0.32 -5.14 -15.48
CA ALA A 30 1.09 -6.39 -15.42
C ALA A 30 2.58 -6.17 -15.10
N ASP A 31 2.95 -4.97 -14.65
CA ASP A 31 4.31 -4.61 -14.25
C ASP A 31 4.29 -3.77 -12.97
N TRP A 32 5.43 -3.77 -12.26
CA TRP A 32 5.54 -3.11 -10.96
C TRP A 32 5.37 -1.59 -11.05
N GLY A 33 5.85 -0.93 -12.11
CA GLY A 33 5.82 0.52 -12.23
C GLY A 33 4.40 1.04 -12.46
N SER A 34 3.66 0.39 -13.34
CA SER A 34 2.27 0.74 -13.61
C SER A 34 1.36 0.42 -12.42
N VAL A 35 1.57 -0.71 -11.74
CA VAL A 35 0.85 -1.09 -10.52
C VAL A 35 1.10 -0.09 -9.39
N ASP A 36 2.35 0.27 -9.14
CA ASP A 36 2.70 1.20 -8.06
C ASP A 36 2.15 2.59 -8.35
N THR A 37 2.22 3.05 -9.60
CA THR A 37 1.63 4.32 -10.01
C THR A 37 0.11 4.30 -9.81
N PHE A 38 -0.56 3.26 -10.30
CA PHE A 38 -2.01 3.14 -10.11
C PHE A 38 -2.39 3.10 -8.62
N ALA A 39 -1.66 2.35 -7.80
CA ALA A 39 -1.95 2.25 -6.37
C ALA A 39 -1.66 3.56 -5.61
N CYS A 40 -0.54 4.23 -5.89
CA CYS A 40 -0.16 5.45 -5.19
C CYS A 40 -1.00 6.67 -5.58
N TYR A 41 -1.47 6.73 -6.83
CA TYR A 41 -2.16 7.89 -7.35
C TYR A 41 -3.66 7.67 -7.57
N ILE A 42 -4.16 6.45 -7.76
CA ILE A 42 -5.60 6.23 -8.00
C ILE A 42 -6.23 5.44 -6.87
N ALA A 43 -5.86 4.17 -6.73
CA ALA A 43 -6.57 3.28 -5.82
C ALA A 43 -6.39 3.65 -4.34
N GLY A 44 -5.17 4.02 -3.93
CA GLY A 44 -4.85 4.45 -2.57
C GLY A 44 -5.57 5.75 -2.18
N PRO A 45 -5.45 6.84 -2.94
CA PRO A 45 -6.21 8.07 -2.70
C PRO A 45 -7.73 7.84 -2.73
N ALA A 46 -8.25 7.08 -3.70
CA ALA A 46 -9.68 6.74 -3.74
C ALA A 46 -10.12 5.98 -2.48
N TRP A 47 -9.29 5.10 -1.93
CA TRP A 47 -9.59 4.41 -0.68
C TRP A 47 -9.52 5.34 0.53
N ARG A 48 -8.53 6.23 0.58
CA ARG A 48 -8.38 7.23 1.64
C ARG A 48 -9.62 8.11 1.74
N GLU A 49 -10.09 8.62 0.60
CA GLU A 49 -11.27 9.50 0.48
C GLU A 49 -12.62 8.74 0.51
N GLY A 50 -12.62 7.45 0.84
CA GLY A 50 -13.85 6.65 0.96
C GLY A 50 -14.57 6.35 -0.37
N ARG A 51 -13.94 6.63 -1.52
CA ARG A 51 -14.49 6.38 -2.87
C ARG A 51 -14.48 4.90 -3.25
N ILE A 52 -13.59 4.12 -2.66
CA ILE A 52 -13.64 2.66 -2.70
C ILE A 52 -13.69 2.07 -1.29
N PRO A 53 -14.46 1.00 -1.06
CA PRO A 53 -14.60 0.42 0.26
C PRO A 53 -13.40 -0.48 0.59
N THR A 54 -13.04 -0.60 1.87
CA THR A 54 -11.96 -1.50 2.35
C THR A 54 -12.13 -2.94 1.87
N ARG A 55 -13.37 -3.43 1.74
CA ARG A 55 -13.67 -4.78 1.19
C ARG A 55 -13.11 -4.99 -0.22
N GLN A 56 -12.97 -3.93 -1.02
CA GLN A 56 -12.38 -4.00 -2.35
C GLN A 56 -10.87 -4.23 -2.29
N VAL A 57 -10.18 -3.53 -1.37
CA VAL A 57 -8.74 -3.71 -1.13
C VAL A 57 -8.45 -5.12 -0.61
N HIS A 58 -9.24 -5.60 0.35
CA HIS A 58 -9.11 -6.98 0.84
C HIS A 58 -9.39 -8.03 -0.25
N ARG A 59 -10.32 -7.75 -1.18
CA ARG A 59 -10.59 -8.65 -2.32
C ARG A 59 -9.38 -8.76 -3.24
N TRP A 60 -8.70 -7.65 -3.53
CA TRP A 60 -7.49 -7.68 -4.34
C TRP A 60 -6.37 -8.49 -3.68
N LEU A 61 -6.25 -8.41 -2.36
CA LEU A 61 -5.26 -9.18 -1.60
C LEU A 61 -5.48 -10.70 -1.64
N LYS A 62 -6.73 -11.14 -1.84
CA LYS A 62 -7.08 -12.57 -1.99
C LYS A 62 -7.00 -13.07 -3.44
N SER A 63 -6.55 -12.23 -4.38
CA SER A 63 -6.46 -12.60 -5.79
C SER A 63 -5.32 -13.57 -6.08
N LYS A 64 -5.50 -14.48 -7.05
CA LYS A 64 -4.41 -15.29 -7.61
C LYS A 64 -3.40 -14.43 -8.37
N ASP A 65 -3.83 -13.27 -8.87
CA ASP A 65 -2.97 -12.30 -9.55
C ASP A 65 -2.08 -11.54 -8.56
N ARG A 66 -0.76 -11.70 -8.70
CA ARG A 66 0.25 -11.04 -7.88
C ARG A 66 0.14 -9.51 -7.94
N TRP A 67 -0.26 -8.95 -9.07
CA TRP A 67 -0.33 -7.51 -9.29
C TRP A 67 -1.50 -6.88 -8.54
N LEU A 68 -2.61 -7.59 -8.43
CA LEU A 68 -3.73 -7.20 -7.58
C LEU A 68 -3.35 -7.28 -6.09
N ARG A 69 -2.65 -8.33 -5.67
CA ARG A 69 -2.14 -8.42 -4.28
C ARG A 69 -1.17 -7.28 -3.96
N ARG A 70 -0.21 -7.00 -4.85
CA ARG A 70 0.69 -5.84 -4.72
C ARG A 70 -0.08 -4.53 -4.66
N THR A 71 -1.05 -4.33 -5.55
CA THR A 71 -1.91 -3.13 -5.55
C THR A 71 -2.56 -2.92 -4.19
N ALA A 72 -3.11 -3.97 -3.57
CA ALA A 72 -3.75 -3.89 -2.26
C ALA A 72 -2.77 -3.40 -1.17
N VAL A 73 -1.56 -3.95 -1.15
CA VAL A 73 -0.53 -3.55 -0.18
C VAL A 73 -0.06 -2.11 -0.46
N VAL A 74 0.21 -1.75 -1.72
CA VAL A 74 0.70 -0.40 -2.08
C VAL A 74 -0.36 0.68 -1.86
N CYS A 75 -1.66 0.36 -1.88
CA CYS A 75 -2.70 1.33 -1.49
C CYS A 75 -2.44 1.92 -0.08
N THR A 76 -1.88 1.14 0.84
CA THR A 76 -1.52 1.62 2.19
C THR A 76 -0.37 2.64 2.17
N VAL A 77 0.53 2.59 1.18
CA VAL A 77 1.61 3.57 1.04
C VAL A 77 1.03 4.97 0.82
N ALA A 78 -0.01 5.10 0.00
CA ALA A 78 -0.68 6.37 -0.24
C ALA A 78 -1.35 6.95 1.02
N LEU A 79 -1.68 6.11 2.01
CA LEU A 79 -2.20 6.56 3.31
C LEU A 79 -1.12 7.19 4.18
N ASN A 80 0.15 6.79 4.00
CA ASN A 80 1.25 7.11 4.90
C ASN A 80 2.33 8.02 4.28
N VAL A 81 2.28 8.34 2.99
CA VAL A 81 3.28 9.21 2.35
C VAL A 81 2.73 10.64 2.21
N PRO A 82 3.30 11.65 2.90
CA PRO A 82 2.83 13.05 2.81
C PRO A 82 2.76 13.59 1.39
N ALA A 83 3.77 13.28 0.56
CA ALA A 83 3.83 13.70 -0.86
C ALA A 83 2.69 13.12 -1.72
N ARG A 84 1.88 12.20 -1.18
CA ARG A 84 0.69 11.60 -1.82
C ARG A 84 -0.61 11.97 -1.08
N GLY A 85 -0.56 12.93 -0.16
CA GLY A 85 -1.68 13.33 0.70
C GLY A 85 -1.94 12.39 1.88
N GLY A 86 -1.01 11.50 2.20
CA GLY A 86 -1.13 10.60 3.34
C GLY A 86 -0.78 11.27 4.67
N GLY A 87 -1.69 11.18 5.65
CA GLY A 87 -1.52 11.68 7.02
C GLY A 87 -1.20 10.60 8.05
N GLY A 88 -0.95 9.37 7.62
CA GLY A 88 -0.77 8.21 8.50
C GLY A 88 -2.08 7.48 8.78
N ASP A 89 -2.07 6.15 8.61
CA ASP A 89 -3.21 5.30 8.97
C ASP A 89 -2.73 3.91 9.40
N ALA A 90 -2.32 3.80 10.67
CA ALA A 90 -1.78 2.55 11.22
C ALA A 90 -2.81 1.42 11.16
N ALA A 91 -4.07 1.70 11.50
CA ALA A 91 -5.13 0.70 11.56
C ALA A 91 -5.37 0.02 10.20
N ARG A 92 -5.62 0.80 9.13
CA ARG A 92 -5.82 0.24 7.79
C ARG A 92 -4.54 -0.39 7.24
N THR A 93 -3.38 0.20 7.50
CA THR A 93 -2.10 -0.32 7.01
C THR A 93 -1.78 -1.67 7.61
N LEU A 94 -1.82 -1.80 8.94
CA LEU A 94 -1.50 -3.05 9.62
C LEU A 94 -2.55 -4.14 9.35
N ALA A 95 -3.82 -3.79 9.16
CA ALA A 95 -4.85 -4.75 8.76
C ALA A 95 -4.60 -5.39 7.39
N VAL A 96 -4.09 -4.61 6.42
CA VAL A 96 -3.68 -5.13 5.10
C VAL A 96 -2.37 -5.90 5.21
N CYS A 97 -1.37 -5.36 5.91
CA CYS A 97 -0.07 -6.03 6.09
C CYS A 97 -0.21 -7.40 6.75
N ARG A 98 -1.08 -7.53 7.77
CA ARG A 98 -1.36 -8.78 8.48
C ARG A 98 -1.86 -9.89 7.56
N GLN A 99 -2.66 -9.55 6.55
CA GLN A 99 -3.17 -10.52 5.57
C GLN A 99 -2.12 -10.87 4.49
N ALA A 100 -1.02 -10.13 4.41
CA ALA A 100 0.05 -10.32 3.42
C ALA A 100 1.33 -10.96 4.00
N THR A 101 1.37 -11.25 5.30
CA THR A 101 2.57 -11.74 6.00
C THR A 101 3.10 -13.07 5.45
N GLU A 102 2.18 -13.95 5.03
CA GLU A 102 2.49 -15.27 4.47
C GLU A 102 2.78 -15.25 2.97
N ASP A 103 2.54 -14.13 2.27
CA ASP A 103 2.80 -14.05 0.84
C ASP A 103 4.30 -14.15 0.55
N ARG A 104 4.66 -15.08 -0.34
CA ARG A 104 6.06 -15.37 -0.72
C ARG A 104 6.44 -14.79 -2.08
N ASP A 105 5.52 -14.17 -2.80
CA ASP A 105 5.84 -13.49 -4.05
C ASP A 105 6.72 -12.26 -3.77
N ASP A 106 7.91 -12.18 -4.39
CA ASP A 106 8.87 -11.10 -4.16
C ASP A 106 8.27 -9.70 -4.44
N MET A 107 7.33 -9.59 -5.39
CA MET A 107 6.64 -8.32 -5.64
C MET A 107 5.71 -7.93 -4.49
N VAL A 108 5.07 -8.88 -3.82
CA VAL A 108 4.22 -8.57 -2.66
C VAL A 108 5.08 -8.32 -1.42
N VAL A 109 6.13 -9.11 -1.21
CA VAL A 109 7.09 -8.95 -0.09
C VAL A 109 7.76 -7.57 -0.12
N LYS A 110 8.18 -7.09 -1.30
CA LYS A 110 8.74 -5.74 -1.46
C LYS A 110 7.72 -4.64 -1.12
N ALA A 111 6.47 -4.83 -1.54
CA ALA A 111 5.40 -3.89 -1.21
C ALA A 111 5.09 -3.87 0.30
N LEU A 112 5.11 -5.03 0.95
CA LEU A 112 4.91 -5.15 2.40
C LEU A 112 6.01 -4.42 3.18
N SER A 113 7.27 -4.59 2.79
CA SER A 113 8.39 -3.82 3.35
C SER A 113 8.17 -2.31 3.18
N TRP A 114 7.77 -1.87 1.98
CA TRP A 114 7.52 -0.45 1.73
C TRP A 114 6.37 0.11 2.57
N ALA A 115 5.24 -0.59 2.64
CA ALA A 115 4.09 -0.21 3.44
C ALA A 115 4.48 0.01 4.92
N LEU A 116 5.16 -0.96 5.53
CA LEU A 116 5.60 -0.87 6.93
C LEU A 116 6.62 0.25 7.14
N ARG A 117 7.61 0.41 6.24
CA ARG A 117 8.60 1.51 6.34
C ARG A 117 7.96 2.89 6.21
N SER A 118 6.92 3.03 5.39
CA SER A 118 6.16 4.27 5.25
C SER A 118 5.36 4.58 6.52
N LEU A 119 4.88 3.56 7.24
CA LEU A 119 4.16 3.72 8.50
C LEU A 119 5.06 4.13 9.68
N VAL A 120 6.36 3.80 9.65
CA VAL A 120 7.29 4.11 10.76
C VAL A 120 7.30 5.60 11.15
N ALA A 121 7.07 6.51 10.19
CA ALA A 121 7.04 7.95 10.47
C ALA A 121 5.82 8.39 11.31
N TRP A 122 4.77 7.57 11.35
CA TRP A 122 3.51 7.86 12.03
C TRP A 122 3.34 7.04 13.30
N ASP A 123 3.70 5.77 13.24
CA ASP A 123 3.51 4.85 14.37
C ASP A 123 4.64 3.83 14.41
N ARG A 124 5.76 4.27 14.99
CA ARG A 124 6.96 3.45 15.13
C ARG A 124 6.74 2.25 16.05
N GLU A 125 5.98 2.44 17.13
CA GLU A 125 5.72 1.41 18.14
C GLU A 125 4.85 0.30 17.57
N ALA A 126 3.76 0.63 16.87
CA ALA A 126 2.91 -0.37 16.25
C ALA A 126 3.65 -1.17 15.16
N VAL A 127 4.54 -0.54 14.39
CA VAL A 127 5.38 -1.26 13.42
C VAL A 127 6.36 -2.21 14.13
N ALA A 128 6.98 -1.79 15.24
CA ALA A 128 7.87 -2.65 16.01
C ALA A 128 7.10 -3.84 16.61
N ALA A 129 5.94 -3.60 17.22
CA ALA A 129 5.06 -4.64 17.74
C ALA A 129 4.62 -5.62 16.64
N PHE A 130 4.26 -5.11 15.45
CA PHE A 130 3.91 -5.95 14.30
C PHE A 130 5.05 -6.86 13.86
N LEU A 131 6.30 -6.36 13.82
CA LEU A 131 7.46 -7.21 13.47
C LEU A 131 7.70 -8.34 14.48
N LEU A 132 7.47 -8.08 15.77
CA LEU A 132 7.59 -9.08 16.83
C LEU A 132 6.47 -10.12 16.75
N GLU A 133 5.22 -9.66 16.61
CA GLU A 133 4.05 -10.52 16.51
C GLU A 133 4.12 -11.49 15.32
N HIS A 134 4.68 -11.03 14.19
CA HIS A 134 4.75 -11.80 12.93
C HIS A 134 6.18 -12.26 12.60
N ALA A 135 7.05 -12.40 13.59
CA ALA A 135 8.46 -12.72 13.38
C ALA A 135 8.69 -14.01 12.60
N ASP A 136 7.86 -15.03 12.81
CA ASP A 136 7.98 -16.36 12.20
C ASP A 136 7.38 -16.44 10.80
N THR A 137 6.37 -15.62 10.51
CA THR A 137 5.68 -15.63 9.21
C THR A 137 6.32 -14.66 8.21
N LEU A 138 6.79 -13.50 8.67
CA LEU A 138 7.36 -12.47 7.81
C LEU A 138 8.61 -12.92 7.06
N ALA A 139 8.65 -12.59 5.78
CA ALA A 139 9.84 -12.77 4.95
C ALA A 139 11.06 -12.04 5.55
N ALA A 140 12.23 -12.70 5.53
CA ALA A 140 13.47 -12.16 6.09
C ALA A 140 13.84 -10.76 5.57
N ARG A 141 13.50 -10.48 4.30
CA ARG A 141 13.67 -9.16 3.68
C ARG A 141 12.91 -8.07 4.44
N VAL A 142 11.65 -8.30 4.78
CA VAL A 142 10.80 -7.32 5.48
C VAL A 142 11.39 -7.02 6.85
N LYS A 143 11.73 -8.06 7.63
CA LYS A 143 12.37 -7.92 8.94
C LYS A 143 13.65 -7.08 8.87
N ARG A 144 14.52 -7.36 7.91
CA ARG A 144 15.78 -6.63 7.71
C ARG A 144 15.56 -5.16 7.34
N GLU A 145 14.75 -4.89 6.31
CA GLU A 145 14.54 -3.55 5.78
C GLU A 145 13.76 -2.66 6.76
N VAL A 146 12.68 -3.17 7.34
CA VAL A 146 11.87 -2.44 8.32
C VAL A 146 12.65 -2.27 9.63
N GLY A 147 13.34 -3.31 10.10
CA GLY A 147 14.20 -3.22 11.30
C GLY A 147 15.35 -2.21 11.14
N SER A 148 15.96 -2.13 9.95
CA SER A 148 16.94 -1.10 9.63
C SER A 148 16.33 0.31 9.69
N LYS A 149 15.14 0.49 9.11
CA LYS A 149 14.40 1.76 9.13
C LYS A 149 14.04 2.18 10.57
N LEU A 150 13.62 1.24 11.41
CA LEU A 150 13.40 1.49 12.83
C LEU A 150 14.70 1.96 13.48
N ARG A 151 15.80 1.21 13.40
CA ARG A 151 17.06 1.60 14.08
C ARG A 151 17.63 2.94 13.62
N THR A 152 17.60 3.22 12.32
CA THR A 152 18.32 4.38 11.75
C THR A 152 17.48 5.63 11.58
N GLY A 153 16.14 5.51 11.49
CA GLY A 153 15.25 6.64 11.19
C GLY A 153 15.39 7.24 9.78
N ARG A 154 16.40 6.82 8.99
CA ARG A 154 16.74 7.42 7.69
C ARG A 154 15.69 7.11 6.62
N LYS A 155 15.39 8.06 5.73
CA LYS A 155 14.60 7.81 4.51
C LYS A 155 15.40 6.85 3.61
N SER A 156 14.79 5.72 3.22
CA SER A 156 15.31 4.81 2.18
C SER A 156 14.34 4.85 1.02
#